data_AF-A0A5N3X930-F1
#
_entry.id   AF-A0A5N3X930-F1
#
_cell.length_a   1.000
_cell.length_b   1.000
_cell.length_c   1.000
_cell.angle_alpha   90.00
_cell.angle_beta   90.00
_cell.angle_gamma   90.00
#
_symmetry.space_group_name_H-M   'P 1'
#
loop_
_entity.id
_entity.type
_entity.pdbx_description
1 polymer ?
#
loop_
_entity_poly.entity_id
_entity_poly.type
_entity_poly.pdbx_seq_one_letter_code
_entity_poly.pdbx_strand_id
1 'polypeptide(L)' 'MEIKDFVLTIKKNKDNAKFKVQCSRYLYTFIFADKEKEKKQSLPLGLTVKELK' A
#
# COMPACT_ATOMS: atom_id res chain seq x y z
N MET A 1 8.75 -13.56 10.32
CA MET A 1 8.23 -12.21 10.02
C MET A 1 6.76 -12.40 9.70
N GLU A 2 5.91 -12.18 10.70
CA GLU A 2 4.48 -12.44 10.54
C GLU A 2 3.86 -11.34 9.67
N ILE A 3 2.83 -11.68 8.89
CA ILE A 3 2.18 -10.74 7.96
C ILE A 3 1.52 -9.57 8.72
N LYS A 4 1.29 -9.72 10.04
CA LYS A 4 0.65 -8.73 10.93
C LYS A 4 1.49 -7.47 11.17
N ASP A 5 2.81 -7.53 11.00
CA ASP A 5 3.69 -6.39 11.28
C ASP A 5 3.71 -5.32 10.17
N PHE A 6 3.18 -5.66 8.99
CA PHE A 6 3.19 -4.77 7.85
C PHE A 6 1.98 -3.82 7.90
N VAL A 7 2.24 -2.52 7.90
CA VAL A 7 1.19 -1.50 7.80
C VAL A 7 1.21 -0.93 6.39
N LEU A 8 0.08 -1.03 5.69
CA LEU A 8 -0.05 -0.46 4.35
C LEU A 8 -0.78 0.87 4.40
N THR A 9 -0.15 1.88 3.82
CA THR A 9 -0.73 3.20 3.64
C THR A 9 -0.91 3.48 2.15
N ILE A 10 -2.14 3.77 1.74
CA ILE A 10 -2.46 4.09 0.34
C ILE A 10 -2.68 5.59 0.24
N LYS A 11 -1.90 6.26 -0.62
CA LYS A 11 -2.07 7.67 -0.96
C LYS A 11 -2.45 7.82 -2.43
N LYS A 12 -3.65 8.34 -2.69
CA LYS A 12 -4.13 8.61 -4.05
C LYS A 12 -3.87 10.08 -4.38
N ASN A 13 -3.13 10.34 -5.46
CA ASN A 13 -2.99 11.66 -6.06
C ASN A 13 -3.74 11.70 -7.40
N LYS A 14 -3.88 12.88 -8.00
CA LYS A 14 -4.62 13.10 -9.25
C LYS A 14 -4.12 12.21 -10.40
N ASP A 15 -2.79 12.05 -10.49
CA ASP A 15 -2.09 11.38 -11.59
C ASP A 15 -1.35 10.10 -11.18
N ASN A 16 -1.24 9.81 -9.88
CA ASN A 16 -0.56 8.60 -9.41
C ASN A 16 -1.13 8.09 -8.08
N ALA A 17 -0.97 6.79 -7.83
CA ALA A 17 -1.24 6.17 -6.54
C ALA A 17 0.07 5.67 -5.93
N LYS A 18 0.27 5.93 -4.64
CA LYS A 18 1.43 5.46 -3.87
C LYS A 18 0.99 4.45 -2.83
N PHE A 19 1.53 3.24 -2.91
CA PHE A 19 1.39 2.20 -1.89
C PHE A 19 2.65 2.23 -1.03
N LYS A 20 2.47 2.59 0.23
CA LYS A 20 3.54 2.69 1.22
C LYS A 20 3.40 1.53 2.19
N VAL A 21 4.33 0.58 2.15
CA VAL A 21 4.41 -0.52 3.12
C VAL A 21 5.44 -0.15 4.16
N GLN A 22 4.99 0.08 5.39
CA GLN A 22 5.86 0.28 6.54
C GLN A 22 6.16 -1.08 7.18
N CYS A 23 7.43 -1.39 7.27
CA CYS A 23 7.99 -2.51 8.04
C CYS A 23 8.70 -1.95 9.29
N SER A 24 9.25 -2.81 10.14
CA SER A 24 9.90 -2.39 11.39
C SER A 24 11.07 -1.40 11.21
N ARG A 25 11.79 -1.47 10.08
CA ARG A 25 12.95 -0.61 9.79
C ARG A 25 12.90 0.17 8.48
N TYR A 26 12.08 -0.25 7.53
CA TYR A 26 12.08 0.29 6.17
C TYR A 26 10.67 0.66 5.72
N LEU A 27 10.60 1.69 4.87
CA LEU A 27 9.39 2.13 4.20
C LEU A 27 9.53 1.86 2.70
N TYR A 28 8.81 0.87 2.20
CA TYR A 28 8.78 0.57 0.77
C TYR A 28 7.68 1.39 0.12
N THR A 29 8.02 2.19 -0.89
CA THR A 29 7.05 2.98 -1.65
C THR A 29 6.98 2.45 -3.07
N PHE A 30 5.81 1.95 -3.45
CA PHE A 30 5.50 1.59 -4.83
C PHE A 30 4.61 2.68 -5.44
N ILE A 31 5.00 3.22 -6.59
CA ILE A 31 4.28 4.30 -7.28
C ILE A 31 3.68 3.73 -8.56
N PHE A 32 2.34 3.74 -8.66
CA PHE A 32 1.64 3.45 -9.90
C PHE A 32 1.27 4.77 -10.58
N ALA A 33 1.68 4.94 -11.84
CA ALA A 33 1.28 6.07 -12.67
C ALA A 33 -0.09 5.83 -13.36
N ASP A 34 -0.56 4.59 -13.39
CA ASP A 34 -1.73 4.20 -14.18
C ASP A 34 -2.91 3.78 -13.30
N LYS A 35 -4.10 4.31 -13.58
CA LYS A 35 -5.35 4.07 -12.84
C LYS A 35 -5.99 2.73 -13.18
N GLU A 36 -5.56 2.09 -14.28
CA GLU A 36 -6.29 0.94 -14.85
C GLU A 36 -5.96 -0.40 -14.19
N LYS A 37 -4.84 -0.51 -13.45
CA LYS A 37 -4.40 -1.75 -12.79
C LYS A 37 -4.64 -1.76 -11.28
N GLU A 38 -5.78 -1.25 -10.82
CA GLU A 38 -6.20 -1.33 -9.41
C GLU A 38 -6.61 -2.78 -9.03
N LYS A 39 -5.66 -3.73 -9.02
CA LYS A 39 -5.87 -5.10 -8.51
C LYS A 39 -5.93 -5.07 -6.98
N LYS A 40 -7.12 -4.74 -6.45
CA LYS A 40 -7.46 -4.81 -5.02
C LYS A 40 -7.39 -6.23 -4.42
N GLN A 41 -7.14 -7.25 -5.25
CA GLN A 41 -7.23 -8.66 -4.88
C GLN A 41 -5.94 -9.25 -4.31
N SER A 42 -4.81 -8.53 -4.37
CA SER A 42 -3.49 -9.06 -3.96
C SER A 42 -3.15 -8.85 -2.48
N LEU A 43 -4.04 -8.22 -1.70
CA LEU A 43 -3.74 -7.94 -0.30
C LEU A 43 -4.11 -9.15 0.58
N PRO A 44 -3.16 -9.73 1.34
CA PRO A 44 -3.48 -10.80 2.27
C PRO A 44 -4.40 -10.27 3.38
N LEU A 45 -5.50 -10.99 3.62
CA LEU A 45 -6.39 -10.80 4.77
C LEU A 45 -5.57 -10.98 6.06
N GLY A 46 -5.18 -9.88 6.70
CA GLY A 46 -4.24 -9.85 7.82
C GLY A 46 -3.38 -8.59 7.88
N LEU A 47 -3.39 -7.79 6.81
CA LEU A 47 -2.70 -6.51 6.72
C LEU A 47 -3.60 -5.34 7.22
N THR A 48 -3.06 -4.45 8.06
CA THR A 48 -3.78 -3.23 8.46
C THR A 48 -3.62 -2.16 7.38
N VAL A 49 -4.73 -1.80 6.71
CA VAL A 49 -4.76 -0.78 5.65
C VAL A 49 -5.20 0.57 6.23
N LYS A 50 -4.41 1.62 6.00
CA LYS A 50 -4.74 3.02 6.29
C LYS A 50 -4.86 3.81 4.99
N GLU A 51 -6.04 4.35 4.73
CA GLU A 51 -6.26 5.24 3.59
C GLU A 51 -5.93 6.68 4.00
N LEU A 52 -5.01 7.31 3.27
CA LEU A 52 -4.77 8.75 3.36
C LEU A 52 -5.54 9.44 2.25
N LYS A 53 -6.48 10.30 2.66
CA LYS A 53 -7.27 11.17 1.78
C LYS A 53 -6.42 12.29 1.18
#